data_AF-A0A925C1J2-F1
#
_entry.id   AF-A0A925C1J2-F1
#
_cell.length_a   1.000
_cell.length_b   1.000
_cell.length_c   1.000
_cell.angle_alpha   90.00
_cell.angle_beta   90.00
_cell.angle_gamma   90.00
#
_symmetry.space_group_name_H-M   'P 1'
#
loop_
_entity.id
_entity.type
_entity.pdbx_description
1 polymer ?
#
loop_
_entity_poly.entity_id
_entity_poly.type
_entity_poly.pdbx_seq_one_letter_code
_entity_poly.pdbx_strand_id
1 'polypeptide(L)'
;MRPLINELRTDTMEFFTFMGTHTFLIPMNLLLIGYFLFIRRHRWYSITIPVVSLGGLSLMFVLKNLFGRPRPNDPLLRTVSGLSFPSGHALLSVAFYGLLIYLVWHNVSNKIARWILIVLLLILILIIGLSRIYLRVHYASDVLAGFAMGIIWLVLSIWTVRRIERYTSKEIAPAIEKV
;
A
#
# COMPACT_ATOMS: atom_id res chain seq x y z
N MET A 1 -33.62 -8.14 9.49
CA MET A 1 -32.44 -8.33 10.37
C MET A 1 -31.16 -8.06 9.58
N ARG A 2 -30.46 -6.94 9.83
CA ARG A 2 -29.03 -6.78 9.45
C ARG A 2 -28.22 -6.49 10.72
N PRO A 3 -28.04 -7.48 11.62
CA PRO A 3 -27.46 -7.30 12.96
C PRO A 3 -25.98 -6.86 12.97
N LEU A 4 -25.36 -6.71 11.79
CA LEU A 4 -23.98 -6.30 11.64
C LEU A 4 -23.80 -4.78 11.50
N ILE A 5 -24.83 -4.05 11.06
CA ILE A 5 -24.73 -2.62 10.76
C ILE A 5 -25.26 -1.81 11.94
N ASN A 6 -24.36 -1.07 12.59
CA ASN A 6 -24.69 -0.02 13.55
C ASN A 6 -23.72 1.16 13.34
N GLU A 7 -24.05 2.33 13.91
CA GLU A 7 -23.25 3.55 13.74
C GLU A 7 -21.81 3.35 14.22
N LEU A 8 -21.62 2.82 15.43
CA LEU A 8 -20.29 2.56 15.99
C LEU A 8 -19.37 1.72 15.09
N ARG A 9 -19.87 0.61 14.53
CA ARG A 9 -19.08 -0.25 13.64
C ARG A 9 -18.81 0.45 12.31
N THR A 10 -19.77 1.24 11.83
CA THR A 10 -19.60 2.00 10.58
C THR A 10 -18.53 3.05 10.76
N ASP A 11 -18.57 3.84 11.83
CA ASP A 11 -17.53 4.83 12.18
C ASP A 11 -16.15 4.17 12.34
N THR A 12 -16.11 3.01 13.00
CA THR A 12 -14.87 2.23 13.14
C THR A 12 -14.31 1.80 11.78
N MET A 13 -15.17 1.30 10.88
CA MET A 13 -14.76 0.88 9.54
C MET A 13 -14.39 2.07 8.65
N GLU A 14 -15.02 3.22 8.85
CA GLU A 14 -14.64 4.48 8.22
C GLU A 14 -13.27 4.97 8.69
N PHE A 15 -12.97 4.86 9.99
CA PHE A 15 -11.64 5.17 10.51
C PHE A 15 -10.57 4.30 9.88
N PHE A 16 -10.78 2.97 9.82
CA PHE A 16 -9.80 2.09 9.17
C PHE A 16 -9.72 2.36 7.68
N THR A 17 -10.84 2.56 6.97
CA THR A 17 -10.78 2.85 5.53
C THR A 17 -10.08 4.17 5.24
N PHE A 18 -10.18 5.17 6.13
CA PHE A 18 -9.48 6.45 6.00
C PHE A 18 -7.97 6.23 5.87
N MET A 19 -7.38 5.29 6.61
CA MET A 19 -5.97 4.95 6.52
C MET A 19 -5.56 4.37 5.14
N GLY A 20 -6.51 3.87 4.35
CA GLY A 20 -6.30 3.42 2.97
C GLY A 20 -6.59 4.48 1.90
N THR A 21 -6.94 5.71 2.28
CA THR A 21 -7.29 6.78 1.33
C THR A 21 -6.05 7.48 0.77
N HIS A 22 -6.18 8.07 -0.42
CA HIS A 22 -5.12 8.90 -0.99
C HIS A 22 -4.81 10.13 -0.13
N THR A 23 -5.81 10.70 0.55
CA THR A 23 -5.64 11.83 1.49
C THR A 23 -4.77 11.48 2.68
N PHE A 24 -4.77 10.22 3.13
CA PHE A 24 -3.86 9.74 4.18
C PHE A 24 -2.51 9.29 3.60
N LEU A 25 -2.54 8.50 2.53
CA LEU A 25 -1.35 7.86 1.99
C LEU A 25 -0.38 8.84 1.32
N ILE A 26 -0.85 9.89 0.65
CA ILE A 26 0.03 10.86 -0.03
C ILE A 26 0.92 11.60 0.98
N PRO A 27 0.38 12.27 2.03
CA PRO A 27 1.22 12.90 3.04
C PRO A 27 2.16 11.91 3.71
N MET A 28 1.70 10.69 4.02
CA MET A 28 2.53 9.70 4.70
C MET A 28 3.70 9.22 3.83
N ASN A 29 3.49 9.03 2.52
CA ASN A 29 4.57 8.74 1.58
C ASN A 29 5.57 9.90 1.51
N LEU A 30 5.11 11.14 1.45
CA LEU A 30 5.99 12.32 1.42
C LEU A 30 6.83 12.44 2.70
N LEU A 31 6.22 12.21 3.87
CA LEU A 31 6.93 12.18 5.15
C LEU A 31 7.98 11.07 5.17
N LEU A 32 7.65 9.87 4.68
CA LEU A 32 8.58 8.74 4.62
C LEU A 32 9.75 9.01 3.67
N ILE A 33 9.48 9.62 2.50
CA ILE A 33 10.51 10.06 1.56
C ILE A 33 11.43 11.09 2.22
N GLY A 34 10.86 12.11 2.85
CA GLY A 34 11.62 13.15 3.55
C GLY A 34 12.48 12.57 4.68
N TYR A 35 11.94 11.64 5.46
CA TYR A 35 12.68 10.95 6.51
C TYR A 35 13.90 10.20 5.96
N PHE A 36 13.75 9.41 4.89
CA PHE A 36 14.88 8.68 4.32
C PHE A 36 15.87 9.56 3.55
N LEU A 37 15.40 10.68 2.98
CA LEU A 37 16.26 11.59 2.23
C LEU A 37 17.09 12.48 3.15
N PHE A 38 16.47 13.10 4.16
CA PHE A 38 17.09 14.12 4.99
C PHE A 38 17.66 13.59 6.31
N ILE A 39 16.99 12.62 6.95
CA ILE A 39 17.37 12.13 8.29
C ILE A 39 18.27 10.91 8.17
N ARG A 40 17.79 9.83 7.52
CA ARG A 40 18.56 8.58 7.40
C ARG A 40 19.56 8.58 6.25
N ARG A 41 19.42 9.50 5.28
CA ARG A 41 20.25 9.61 4.07
C ARG A 41 20.40 8.31 3.26
N HIS A 42 19.38 7.44 3.29
CA HIS A 42 19.33 6.20 2.50
C HIS A 42 18.66 6.44 1.15
N ARG A 43 19.46 6.85 0.16
CA ARG A 43 18.98 7.26 -1.18
C ARG A 43 18.11 6.21 -1.88
N TRP A 44 18.44 4.92 -1.78
CA TRP A 44 17.67 3.86 -2.44
C TRP A 44 16.28 3.63 -1.83
N TYR A 45 16.10 3.84 -0.52
CA TYR A 45 14.77 3.82 0.09
C TYR A 45 13.93 5.01 -0.36
N SER A 46 14.52 6.20 -0.46
CA SER A 46 13.83 7.39 -1.02
C SER A 46 13.39 7.21 -2.47
N ILE A 47 14.06 6.36 -3.25
CA ILE A 47 13.64 5.98 -4.62
C ILE A 47 12.57 4.88 -4.59
N THR A 48 12.71 3.89 -3.70
CA THR A 48 11.78 2.75 -3.62
C THR A 48 10.35 3.20 -3.29
N ILE A 49 10.19 4.17 -2.38
CA ILE A 49 8.88 4.65 -1.93
C ILE A 49 8.03 5.23 -3.09
N PRO A 50 8.50 6.20 -3.89
CA PRO A 50 7.74 6.72 -5.02
C PRO A 50 7.51 5.66 -6.11
N VAL A 51 8.47 4.76 -6.36
CA VAL A 51 8.27 3.65 -7.33
C VAL A 51 7.10 2.76 -6.92
N VAL A 52 7.07 2.35 -5.65
CA VAL A 52 5.99 1.50 -5.12
C VAL A 52 4.65 2.24 -5.13
N SER A 53 4.61 3.47 -4.63
CA SER A 53 3.37 4.24 -4.47
C SER A 53 2.79 4.74 -5.78
N LEU A 54 3.58 5.43 -6.60
CA LEU A 54 3.10 5.97 -7.89
C LEU A 54 2.82 4.84 -8.87
N GLY A 55 3.69 3.84 -8.96
CA GLY A 55 3.45 2.71 -9.85
C GLY A 55 2.25 1.85 -9.42
N GLY A 56 2.00 1.72 -8.11
CA GLY A 56 0.81 1.05 -7.59
C GLY A 56 -0.47 1.83 -7.94
N LEU A 57 -0.41 3.16 -7.86
CA LEU A 57 -1.50 4.04 -8.29
C LEU A 57 -1.77 3.90 -9.80
N SER A 58 -0.72 3.93 -10.62
CA SER A 58 -0.83 3.74 -12.07
C SER A 58 -1.41 2.38 -12.42
N LEU A 59 -0.92 1.30 -11.80
CA LEU A 59 -1.45 -0.06 -11.97
C LEU A 59 -2.95 -0.12 -11.62
N MET A 60 -3.34 0.48 -10.49
CA MET A 60 -4.75 0.55 -10.09
C MET A 60 -5.60 1.24 -11.16
N PHE A 61 -5.18 2.40 -11.69
CA PHE A 61 -5.93 3.11 -12.71
C PHE A 61 -6.04 2.32 -14.01
N VAL A 62 -4.94 1.70 -14.48
CA VAL A 62 -4.95 0.86 -15.68
C VAL A 62 -5.92 -0.29 -15.51
N LEU A 63 -5.83 -1.04 -14.42
CA LEU A 63 -6.71 -2.18 -14.16
C LEU A 63 -8.18 -1.74 -14.02
N LYS A 64 -8.45 -0.60 -13.38
CA LYS A 64 -9.81 -0.06 -13.30
C LYS A 64 -10.42 0.15 -14.68
N ASN A 65 -9.74 0.90 -15.53
CA ASN A 65 -10.23 1.20 -16.87
C ASN A 65 -10.30 -0.04 -17.76
N LEU A 66 -9.40 -1.01 -17.58
CA LEU A 66 -9.40 -2.25 -18.32
C LEU A 66 -10.60 -3.15 -17.99
N PHE A 67 -10.95 -3.29 -16.71
CA PHE A 67 -12.01 -4.21 -16.28
C PHE A 67 -13.40 -3.56 -16.24
N GLY A 68 -13.52 -2.24 -16.07
CA GLY A 68 -14.80 -1.54 -16.17
C GLY A 68 -15.87 -1.95 -15.15
N ARG A 69 -15.52 -2.68 -14.08
CA ARG A 69 -16.50 -3.32 -13.20
C ARG A 69 -17.32 -2.29 -12.39
N PRO A 70 -18.66 -2.32 -12.41
CA PRO A 70 -19.50 -1.47 -11.57
C PRO A 70 -19.39 -1.86 -10.08
N ARG A 71 -19.70 -0.93 -9.18
CA ARG A 71 -19.70 -1.16 -7.73
C ARG A 71 -20.95 -1.91 -7.25
N PRO A 72 -20.92 -2.49 -6.04
CA PRO A 72 -22.14 -2.98 -5.40
C PRO A 72 -23.18 -1.88 -5.21
N ASN A 73 -24.45 -2.26 -5.22
CA ASN A 73 -25.57 -1.36 -4.92
C ASN A 73 -25.63 -1.05 -3.40
N ASP A 74 -26.26 0.06 -3.04
CA ASP A 74 -26.48 0.52 -1.66
C ASP A 74 -25.19 0.68 -0.81
N PRO A 75 -24.25 1.56 -1.22
CA PRO A 75 -23.07 1.84 -0.42
C PRO A 75 -23.46 2.49 0.92
N LEU A 76 -22.73 2.15 1.98
CA LEU A 76 -22.91 2.79 3.30
C LEU A 76 -22.21 4.16 3.39
N LEU A 77 -21.42 4.52 2.37
CA LEU A 77 -20.76 5.82 2.25
C LEU A 77 -21.56 6.73 1.30
N ARG A 78 -21.73 8.00 1.69
CA ARG A 78 -22.54 9.00 0.94
C ARG A 78 -21.97 9.36 -0.43
N THR A 79 -20.65 9.30 -0.62
CA THR A 79 -19.97 9.74 -1.84
C THR A 79 -18.99 8.68 -2.32
N VAL A 80 -19.45 7.83 -3.24
CA VAL A 80 -18.64 6.77 -3.82
C VAL A 80 -18.82 6.77 -5.33
N SER A 81 -17.80 7.22 -6.05
CA SER A 81 -17.79 7.26 -7.51
C SER A 81 -16.70 6.34 -8.10
N GLY A 82 -16.79 6.12 -9.42
CA GLY A 82 -15.80 5.34 -10.18
C GLY A 82 -15.93 3.82 -10.05
N LEU A 83 -14.99 3.12 -10.68
CA LEU A 83 -15.03 1.67 -10.91
C LEU A 83 -14.66 0.86 -9.66
N SER A 84 -15.20 -0.35 -9.55
CA SER A 84 -15.01 -1.23 -8.38
C SER A 84 -13.69 -2.00 -8.43
N PHE A 85 -13.41 -2.69 -9.53
CA PHE A 85 -12.28 -3.62 -9.62
C PHE A 85 -11.00 -2.95 -10.12
N PRO A 86 -9.82 -3.28 -9.57
CA PRO A 86 -9.62 -3.87 -8.26
C PRO A 86 -9.87 -2.84 -7.15
N SER A 87 -9.96 -3.28 -5.89
CA SER A 87 -10.07 -2.37 -4.75
C SER A 87 -8.79 -1.55 -4.61
N GLY A 88 -8.92 -0.23 -4.78
CA GLY A 88 -7.79 0.70 -4.67
C GLY A 88 -7.23 0.80 -3.25
N HIS A 89 -8.11 0.76 -2.24
CA HIS A 89 -7.68 0.76 -0.84
C HIS A 89 -6.88 -0.50 -0.53
N ALA A 90 -7.36 -1.68 -0.93
CA ALA A 90 -6.63 -2.93 -0.72
C ALA A 90 -5.25 -2.93 -1.40
N LEU A 91 -5.18 -2.53 -2.67
CA LEU A 91 -3.93 -2.47 -3.44
C LEU A 91 -2.94 -1.47 -2.85
N LEU A 92 -3.36 -0.23 -2.62
CA LEU A 92 -2.47 0.84 -2.13
C LEU A 92 -2.08 0.63 -0.66
N SER A 93 -2.94 0.01 0.15
CA SER A 93 -2.57 -0.40 1.51
C SER A 93 -1.51 -1.48 1.51
N VAL A 94 -1.58 -2.49 0.64
CA VAL A 94 -0.49 -3.46 0.50
C VAL A 94 0.78 -2.77 0.02
N ALA A 95 0.69 -1.89 -0.98
CA ALA A 95 1.86 -1.18 -1.50
C ALA A 95 2.55 -0.37 -0.39
N PHE A 96 1.79 0.42 0.37
CA PHE A 96 2.36 1.29 1.40
C PHE A 96 2.74 0.55 2.69
N TYR A 97 1.79 -0.14 3.33
CA TYR A 97 2.06 -0.84 4.60
C TYR A 97 2.94 -2.08 4.40
N GLY A 98 2.87 -2.74 3.25
CA GLY A 98 3.82 -3.80 2.88
C GLY A 98 5.24 -3.27 2.69
N LEU A 99 5.39 -2.05 2.14
CA LEU A 99 6.69 -1.39 2.12
C LEU A 99 7.18 -1.04 3.54
N LEU A 100 6.29 -0.61 4.43
CA LEU A 100 6.64 -0.41 5.84
C LEU A 100 7.07 -1.73 6.51
N ILE A 101 6.41 -2.85 6.24
CA ILE A 101 6.84 -4.19 6.69
C ILE A 101 8.26 -4.49 6.22
N TYR A 102 8.55 -4.24 4.93
CA TYR A 102 9.90 -4.41 4.38
C TYR A 102 10.92 -3.52 5.10
N LEU A 103 10.60 -2.25 5.35
CA LEU A 103 11.49 -1.33 6.04
C LEU A 103 11.70 -1.71 7.51
N VAL A 104 10.65 -2.12 8.21
CA VAL A 104 10.70 -2.63 9.59
C VAL A 104 11.62 -3.85 9.65
N TRP A 105 11.49 -4.78 8.71
CA TRP A 105 12.31 -5.98 8.66
C TRP A 105 13.83 -5.68 8.62
N HIS A 106 14.21 -4.65 7.87
CA HIS A 106 15.62 -4.29 7.63
C HIS A 106 16.17 -3.26 8.63
N ASN A 107 15.33 -2.46 9.29
CA ASN A 107 15.79 -1.35 10.13
C ASN A 107 15.53 -1.54 11.63
N VAL A 108 14.66 -2.47 12.03
CA VAL A 108 14.37 -2.74 13.46
C VAL A 108 15.21 -3.92 13.96
N SER A 109 16.15 -3.64 14.87
CA SER A 109 17.07 -4.63 15.44
C SER A 109 16.41 -5.54 16.48
N ASN A 110 15.48 -5.01 17.29
CA ASN A 110 14.78 -5.78 18.31
C ASN A 110 13.78 -6.76 17.66
N LYS A 111 14.01 -8.07 17.83
CA LYS A 111 13.22 -9.14 17.21
C LYS A 111 11.74 -9.10 17.61
N ILE A 112 11.44 -8.86 18.89
CA ILE A 112 10.07 -8.85 19.42
C ILE A 112 9.32 -7.65 18.84
N ALA A 113 9.90 -6.45 18.95
CA ALA A 113 9.32 -5.23 18.41
C ALA A 113 9.09 -5.33 16.89
N ARG A 114 10.06 -5.88 16.16
CA ARG A 114 9.95 -6.12 14.71
C ARG A 114 8.74 -6.99 14.37
N TRP A 115 8.56 -8.12 15.04
CA TRP A 115 7.44 -9.01 14.77
C TRP A 115 6.09 -8.40 15.16
N ILE A 116 6.02 -7.70 16.30
CA ILE A 116 4.81 -6.98 16.72
C ILE A 116 4.40 -5.97 15.63
N LEU A 117 5.34 -5.14 15.17
CA LEU A 117 5.06 -4.15 14.13
C LEU A 117 4.58 -4.80 12.82
N ILE A 118 5.21 -5.89 12.39
CA ILE A 118 4.82 -6.61 11.18
C ILE A 118 3.41 -7.16 11.30
N VAL A 119 3.07 -7.81 12.42
CA VAL A 119 1.73 -8.36 12.66
C VAL A 119 0.69 -7.25 12.68
N LEU A 120 0.97 -6.13 13.34
CA LEU A 120 0.06 -4.97 13.37
C LEU A 120 -0.19 -4.40 11.97
N LEU A 121 0.85 -4.27 11.14
CA LEU A 121 0.73 -3.79 9.77
C LEU A 121 -0.05 -4.76 8.88
N LEU A 122 0.15 -6.06 9.03
CA LEU A 122 -0.62 -7.09 8.32
C LEU A 122 -2.10 -7.07 8.70
N ILE A 123 -2.40 -6.99 10.01
CA ILE A 123 -3.77 -6.85 10.51
C ILE A 123 -4.41 -5.59 9.94
N LEU A 124 -3.69 -4.47 9.93
CA LEU A 124 -4.19 -3.22 9.37
C LEU A 124 -4.54 -3.35 7.88
N ILE A 125 -3.68 -3.96 7.06
CA ILE A 125 -3.98 -4.23 5.65
C ILE A 125 -5.29 -5.02 5.50
N LEU A 126 -5.45 -6.08 6.30
CA LEU A 126 -6.64 -6.93 6.25
C LEU A 126 -7.90 -6.16 6.67
N ILE A 127 -7.84 -5.40 7.76
CA ILE A 127 -8.97 -4.59 8.24
C ILE A 127 -9.35 -3.52 7.21
N ILE A 128 -8.38 -2.88 6.55
CA ILE A 128 -8.66 -1.92 5.48
C ILE A 128 -9.39 -2.61 4.31
N GLY A 129 -8.99 -3.82 3.90
CA GLY A 129 -9.72 -4.55 2.86
C GLY A 129 -11.13 -4.95 3.31
N LEU A 130 -11.28 -5.46 4.52
CA LEU A 130 -12.57 -5.87 5.08
C LEU A 130 -13.53 -4.69 5.24
N SER A 131 -13.04 -3.50 5.63
CA SER A 131 -13.86 -2.30 5.73
C SER A 131 -14.52 -1.96 4.39
N ARG A 132 -13.85 -2.20 3.25
CA ARG A 132 -14.41 -1.97 1.91
C ARG A 132 -15.57 -2.89 1.56
N ILE A 133 -15.53 -4.13 2.06
CA ILE A 133 -16.61 -5.10 1.90
C ILE A 133 -17.77 -4.71 2.82
N TYR A 134 -17.47 -4.40 4.08
CA TYR A 134 -18.46 -3.97 5.08
C TYR A 134 -19.22 -2.72 4.63
N LEU A 135 -18.50 -1.70 4.13
CA LEU A 135 -19.05 -0.44 3.63
C LEU A 135 -19.76 -0.59 2.27
N ARG A 136 -19.74 -1.80 1.67
CA ARG A 136 -20.42 -2.16 0.41
C ARG A 136 -19.97 -1.35 -0.80
N VAL A 137 -18.70 -1.01 -0.81
CA VAL A 137 -18.09 -0.21 -1.87
C VAL A 137 -17.25 -1.04 -2.82
N HIS A 138 -17.00 -2.31 -2.46
CA HIS A 138 -16.27 -3.30 -3.24
C HIS A 138 -16.81 -4.72 -2.96
N TYR A 139 -16.73 -5.59 -3.96
CA TYR A 139 -16.94 -7.02 -3.78
C TYR A 139 -15.72 -7.67 -3.12
N ALA A 140 -15.90 -8.81 -2.45
CA ALA A 140 -14.79 -9.56 -1.85
C ALA A 140 -13.69 -9.91 -2.88
N SER A 141 -14.08 -10.28 -4.10
CA SER A 141 -13.14 -10.52 -5.21
C SER A 141 -12.33 -9.28 -5.59
N ASP A 142 -12.87 -8.07 -5.46
CA ASP A 142 -12.15 -6.84 -5.79
C ASP A 142 -11.05 -6.58 -4.75
N VAL A 143 -11.32 -6.93 -3.49
CA VAL A 143 -10.37 -6.81 -2.37
C VAL A 143 -9.28 -7.85 -2.48
N LEU A 144 -9.63 -9.11 -2.74
CA LEU A 144 -8.65 -10.18 -2.96
C LEU A 144 -7.74 -9.89 -4.15
N ALA A 145 -8.30 -9.41 -5.27
CA ALA A 145 -7.50 -8.97 -6.41
C ALA A 145 -6.63 -7.75 -6.08
N GLY A 146 -7.15 -6.78 -5.32
CA GLY A 146 -6.37 -5.65 -4.84
C GLY A 146 -5.17 -6.09 -3.99
N PHE A 147 -5.37 -7.03 -3.07
CA PHE A 147 -4.28 -7.61 -2.28
C PHE A 147 -3.25 -8.32 -3.15
N ALA A 148 -3.69 -9.22 -4.04
CA ALA A 148 -2.80 -9.98 -4.91
C ALA A 148 -1.97 -9.05 -5.81
N MET A 149 -2.62 -8.10 -6.49
CA MET A 149 -1.93 -7.14 -7.36
C MET A 149 -1.00 -6.21 -6.59
N GLY A 150 -1.39 -5.79 -5.38
CA GLY A 150 -0.54 -5.02 -4.48
C GLY A 150 0.72 -5.80 -4.07
N ILE A 151 0.59 -7.08 -3.73
CA ILE A 151 1.72 -7.94 -3.34
C ILE A 151 2.67 -8.11 -4.52
N ILE A 152 2.14 -8.45 -5.69
CA ILE A 152 2.93 -8.63 -6.92
C ILE A 152 3.70 -7.35 -7.24
N TRP A 153 3.00 -6.21 -7.25
CA TRP A 153 3.62 -4.93 -7.54
C TRP A 153 4.71 -4.56 -6.53
N LEU A 154 4.44 -4.73 -5.24
CA LEU A 154 5.37 -4.45 -4.16
C LEU A 154 6.65 -5.29 -4.30
N VAL A 155 6.51 -6.60 -4.47
CA VAL A 155 7.65 -7.53 -4.61
C VAL A 155 8.48 -7.19 -5.84
N LEU A 156 7.84 -6.96 -6.99
CA LEU A 156 8.52 -6.62 -8.23
C LEU A 156 9.26 -5.28 -8.11
N SER A 157 8.64 -4.27 -7.49
CA SER A 157 9.23 -2.95 -7.30
C SER A 157 10.47 -3.01 -6.42
N ILE A 158 10.36 -3.67 -5.25
CA ILE A 158 11.50 -3.84 -4.33
C ILE A 158 12.61 -4.65 -5.01
N TRP A 159 12.26 -5.77 -5.66
CA TRP A 159 13.24 -6.61 -6.34
C TRP A 159 14.00 -5.82 -7.42
N THR A 160 13.28 -5.06 -8.24
CA THR A 160 13.85 -4.25 -9.33
C THR A 160 14.79 -3.19 -8.78
N VAL A 161 14.33 -2.36 -7.82
CA VAL A 161 15.15 -1.29 -7.25
C VAL A 161 16.39 -1.85 -6.56
N ARG A 162 16.27 -2.95 -5.79
CA ARG A 162 17.42 -3.62 -5.17
C ARG A 162 18.37 -4.26 -6.18
N ARG A 163 17.87 -4.69 -7.34
CA ARG A 163 18.72 -5.23 -8.40
C ARG A 163 19.56 -4.11 -9.02
N ILE A 164 18.93 -2.96 -9.27
CA ILE A 164 19.60 -1.75 -9.76
C ILE A 164 20.63 -1.27 -8.74
N GLU A 165 20.26 -1.14 -7.46
CA GLU A 165 21.17 -0.75 -6.37
C GLU A 165 22.43 -1.61 -6.35
N ARG A 166 22.26 -2.95 -6.35
CA ARG A 166 23.39 -3.89 -6.32
C ARG A 166 24.27 -3.77 -7.56
N TYR A 167 23.70 -3.51 -8.72
CA TYR A 167 24.45 -3.33 -9.96
C TYR A 167 25.25 -2.01 -9.93
N THR A 168 24.61 -0.90 -9.55
CA THR A 168 25.26 0.41 -9.43
C THR A 168 26.41 0.38 -8.43
N SER A 169 26.24 -0.26 -7.27
CA SER A 169 27.30 -0.34 -6.26
C SER A 169 28.48 -1.23 -6.66
N LYS A 170 28.25 -2.28 -7.46
CA LYS A 170 29.31 -3.23 -7.85
C LYS A 170 30.07 -2.83 -9.11
N GLU A 171 29.36 -2.34 -10.12
CA GLU A 171 29.93 -2.14 -11.45
C GLU A 171 30.21 -0.66 -11.76
N ILE A 172 29.28 0.23 -11.41
CA ILE A 172 29.34 1.63 -11.83
C ILE A 172 30.23 2.47 -10.91
N ALA A 173 30.00 2.41 -9.59
CA ALA A 173 30.75 3.23 -8.63
C ALA A 173 32.28 2.99 -8.71
N PRO A 174 32.77 1.74 -8.77
CA PRO A 174 34.21 1.48 -8.89
C PRO A 174 34.79 1.83 -10.27
N ALA A 175 33.98 1.87 -11.33
CA ALA A 175 34.44 2.25 -12.66
C ALA A 175 34.63 3.76 -12.80
N ILE A 176 33.77 4.56 -12.16
CA ILE A 176 33.89 6.02 -12.13
C ILE A 176 35.11 6.47 -11.31
N GLU A 177 35.40 5.80 -10.18
CA GLU A 177 36.57 6.12 -9.35
C GLU A 177 37.92 5.80 -10.00
N LYS A 178 37.93 5.05 -11.10
CA LYS A 178 39.15 4.70 -11.85
C LYS A 178 39.46 5.65 -13.02
N VAL A 179 38.61 6.63 -13.28
CA VAL A 179 38.76 7.65 -14.34
C VAL A 179 39.13 8.98 -13.70
#